data_AF-A0A1R1XHM5-F1
#
_entry.id   AF-A0A1R1XHM5-F1
#
_cell.length_a   1.000
_cell.length_b   1.000
_cell.length_c   1.000
_cell.angle_alpha   90.00
_cell.angle_beta   90.00
_cell.angle_gamma   90.00
#
_symmetry.space_group_name_H-M   'P 1'
#
loop_
_entity.id
_entity.type
_entity.pdbx_description
1 polymer ?
#
loop_
_entity_poly.entity_id
_entity_poly.type
_entity_poly.pdbx_seq_one_letter_code
_entity_poly.pdbx_strand_id
1 'polypeptide(L)' 'MLRNIEAASAKIMSFFHKDEKEYIENLEIGCKIWTGITPIKTVFGNPEGSIYSIVEVPEYFASLENRTI' A
#
# COMPACT_ATOMS: atom_id res chain seq x y z
N MET A 1 -32.44 -2.43 -5.74
CA MET A 1 -32.43 -3.14 -4.44
C MET A 1 -30.98 -3.23 -4.00
N LEU A 2 -30.54 -2.33 -3.11
CA LEU A 2 -29.17 -2.34 -2.57
C LEU A 2 -29.10 -3.45 -1.52
N ARG A 3 -28.16 -4.38 -1.68
CA ARG A 3 -27.91 -5.42 -0.66
C ARG A 3 -27.27 -4.75 0.55
N ASN A 4 -27.99 -4.72 1.67
CA ASN A 4 -27.40 -4.32 2.95
C ASN A 4 -26.42 -5.42 3.39
N ILE A 5 -25.22 -5.02 3.80
CA ILE A 5 -24.27 -5.95 4.43
C ILE A 5 -24.84 -6.24 5.83
N GLU A 6 -25.37 -7.44 6.04
CA GLU A 6 -26.00 -7.84 7.30
C GLU A 6 -24.97 -8.07 8.42
N ALA A 7 -23.79 -8.59 8.08
CA ALA A 7 -22.65 -8.70 8.99
C ALA A 7 -21.32 -8.80 8.22
N ALA A 8 -20.28 -8.15 8.72
CA ALA A 8 -18.91 -8.25 8.23
C ALA A 8 -17.90 -8.08 9.37
N SER A 9 -16.73 -8.71 9.26
CA SER A 9 -15.61 -8.52 10.18
C SER A 9 -14.31 -8.31 9.42
N ALA A 10 -13.43 -7.45 9.94
CA ALA A 10 -12.11 -7.22 9.40
C ALA A 10 -11.05 -7.27 10.52
N LYS A 11 -9.84 -7.72 10.17
CA LYS A 11 -8.66 -7.65 11.05
C LYS A 11 -7.60 -6.79 10.36
N ILE A 12 -7.17 -5.74 11.05
CA ILE A 12 -6.19 -4.78 10.55
C ILE A 12 -4.89 -4.97 11.34
N MET A 13 -3.77 -4.96 10.64
CA MET A 13 -2.44 -4.95 11.23
C MET A 13 -1.62 -3.84 10.57
N SER A 14 -1.35 -2.78 11.32
CA SER A 14 -0.68 -1.57 10.83
C SER A 14 0.32 -1.03 11.87
N PHE A 15 1.16 -1.90 12.42
CA PHE A 15 2.15 -1.55 13.43
C PHE A 15 3.53 -2.13 13.08
N PHE A 16 4.59 -1.49 13.60
CA PHE A 16 5.95 -2.00 13.53
C PHE A 16 6.09 -3.35 14.22
N HIS A 17 7.02 -4.17 13.73
CA HIS A 17 7.39 -5.43 14.38
C HIS A 17 7.64 -5.20 15.87
N LYS A 18 7.03 -6.06 16.70
CA LYS A 18 7.26 -6.06 18.14
C LYS A 18 8.30 -7.11 18.44
N ASP A 19 9.55 -6.69 18.54
CA ASP A 19 10.63 -7.56 18.98
C ASP A 19 10.58 -7.71 20.51
N GLU A 20 11.13 -8.81 21.02
CA GLU A 20 11.17 -9.06 22.46
C GLU A 20 12.07 -8.04 23.17
N LYS A 21 11.70 -7.68 24.40
CA LYS A 21 12.39 -6.64 25.19
C LYS A 21 13.89 -6.89 25.31
N GLU A 22 14.29 -8.15 25.49
CA GLU A 22 15.69 -8.56 25.63
C GLU A 22 16.53 -8.26 24.37
N TYR A 23 15.92 -8.26 23.18
CA TYR A 23 16.58 -7.90 21.93
C TYR A 23 16.67 -6.39 21.73
N ILE A 24 15.67 -5.65 22.19
CA ILE A 24 15.64 -4.18 22.12
C ILE A 24 16.68 -3.58 23.08
N GLU A 25 16.86 -4.16 24.27
CA GLU A 25 17.81 -3.67 25.28
C GLU A 25 19.25 -4.10 25.00
N ASN A 26 19.47 -5.06 24.09
CA ASN A 26 20.80 -5.50 23.68
C ASN A 26 21.35 -4.62 22.54
N LEU A 27 22.19 -3.66 22.91
CA LEU A 27 22.83 -2.71 22.00
C LEU A 27 23.63 -3.40 20.87
N GLU A 28 24.22 -4.57 21.15
CA GLU A 28 25.01 -5.32 20.17
C GLU A 28 24.13 -5.86 19.03
N ILE A 29 22.89 -6.27 19.34
CA ILE A 29 21.91 -6.76 18.38
C ILE A 29 21.35 -5.59 17.56
N GLY A 30 20.96 -4.50 18.22
CA GLY A 30 20.43 -3.30 17.57
C GLY A 30 21.40 -2.65 16.59
N CYS A 31 22.71 -2.81 16.79
CA CYS A 31 23.74 -2.32 15.86
C CYS A 31 24.05 -3.27 14.69
N LYS A 32 23.60 -4.53 14.74
CA LYS A 32 23.92 -5.57 13.75
C LYS A 32 22.76 -5.95 12.84
N ILE A 33 21.52 -5.72 13.26
CA ILE A 33 20.32 -6.17 12.55
C ILE A 33 19.46 -4.97 12.20
N TRP A 34 19.17 -4.80 10.91
CA TRP A 34 18.18 -3.82 10.46
C TRP A 34 16.77 -4.35 10.71
N THR A 35 15.93 -3.53 11.36
CA THR A 35 14.51 -3.81 11.55
C THR A 35 13.68 -2.69 10.90
N GLY A 36 12.61 -3.06 10.21
CA GLY A 36 11.81 -2.11 9.46
C GLY A 36 10.59 -2.75 8.80
N ILE A 37 9.87 -1.93 8.03
CA ILE A 37 8.75 -2.38 7.19
C ILE A 37 9.05 -1.92 5.76
N THR A 38 8.95 -2.84 4.80
CA THR A 38 8.89 -2.50 3.38
C THR A 38 7.42 -2.37 2.98
N PRO A 39 6.90 -1.14 2.76
CA PRO A 39 5.49 -0.96 2.44
C PRO A 39 5.19 -1.45 1.02
N ILE A 40 4.11 -2.20 0.87
CA ILE A 40 3.56 -2.59 -0.43
C ILE A 40 2.33 -1.74 -0.68
N LYS A 41 2.25 -1.10 -1.85
CA LYS A 41 1.14 -0.25 -2.25
C LYS A 41 0.68 -0.60 -3.65
N THR A 42 -0.61 -0.46 -3.89
CA THR A 42 -1.18 -0.47 -5.24
C THR A 42 -1.41 0.98 -5.66
N VAL A 43 -0.86 1.36 -6.81
CA VAL A 43 -0.98 2.71 -7.37
C VAL A 43 -1.42 2.63 -8.82
N PHE A 44 -2.07 3.68 -9.30
CA PHE A 44 -2.37 3.82 -10.73
C PHE A 44 -1.07 4.08 -11.51
N GLY A 45 -0.85 3.32 -12.58
CA GLY A 45 0.23 3.56 -13.53
C GLY A 45 -0.10 4.70 -14.50
N ASN A 46 0.85 5.00 -15.38
CA ASN A 46 0.63 5.92 -16.49
C ASN A 46 -0.48 5.36 -17.40
N PRO A 47 -1.54 6.12 -17.70
CA PRO A 47 -2.61 5.64 -18.58
C PRO A 47 -2.10 5.39 -20.00
N GLU A 48 -2.43 4.22 -20.53
CA GLU A 48 -2.06 3.81 -21.88
C GLU A 48 -3.27 3.86 -22.82
N GLY A 49 -3.11 4.54 -23.94
CA GLY A 49 -4.11 4.55 -25.01
C GLY A 49 -4.16 3.19 -25.72
N SER A 50 -5.34 2.81 -26.22
CA SER A 50 -5.47 1.63 -27.06
C SER A 50 -4.81 1.85 -28.44
N ILE A 51 -4.46 0.75 -29.13
CA ILE A 51 -3.80 0.79 -30.44
C ILE A 51 -4.59 1.50 -31.56
N TYR A 52 -5.87 1.81 -31.34
CA TYR A 52 -6.73 2.53 -32.29
C TYR A 52 -7.18 3.89 -31.77
N SER A 53 -6.73 4.30 -30.58
CA SER A 53 -7.05 5.62 -30.03
C SER A 53 -6.19 6.70 -30.68
N ILE A 54 -6.85 7.69 -31.29
CA ILE A 54 -6.19 8.87 -31.86
C ILE A 54 -6.40 10.13 -31.00
N VAL A 55 -7.18 10.02 -29.93
CA VAL A 55 -7.49 11.11 -29.01
C VAL A 55 -6.57 11.06 -27.79
N GLU A 56 -6.31 12.22 -27.21
CA GLU A 56 -5.53 12.36 -25.99
C GLU A 56 -6.23 11.71 -24.78
N VAL A 57 -5.44 11.30 -23.78
CA VAL A 57 -5.96 10.76 -22.52
C VAL A 57 -6.74 11.85 -21.79
N PRO A 58 -8.00 11.60 -21.38
CA PRO A 58 -8.77 12.58 -20.63
C PRO A 58 -8.10 12.97 -19.31
N GLU A 59 -8.19 14.25 -18.94
CA GLU A 59 -7.53 14.81 -17.75
C GLU A 59 -7.90 14.07 -16.45
N TYR A 60 -9.15 13.63 -16.33
CA TYR A 60 -9.61 12.90 -15.14
C TYR A 60 -8.94 11.53 -14.98
N PHE A 61 -8.45 10.91 -16.06
CA PHE A 61 -7.61 9.70 -16.00
C PHE A 61 -6.14 10.05 -15.79
N ALA A 62 -5.62 11.05 -16.51
CA ALA A 62 -4.23 11.50 -16.36
C ALA A 62 -3.92 11.92 -14.90
N SER A 63 -4.88 12.57 -14.24
CA SER A 63 -4.75 13.01 -12.85
C SER A 63 -4.60 11.88 -11.81
N LEU A 64 -4.85 10.63 -12.20
CA LEU A 64 -4.76 9.47 -11.32
C LEU A 64 -3.36 8.90 -11.22
N GLU A 65 -2.44 9.22 -12.12
CA GLU A 65 -1.08 8.68 -12.13
C GLU A 65 -0.42 8.80 -10.73
N ASN A 66 0.16 7.70 -10.26
CA ASN A 66 0.79 7.56 -8.93
C ASN A 66 -0.13 7.73 -7.72
N ARG A 67 -1.44 7.92 -7.90
CA ARG A 67 -2.39 7.90 -6.76
C ARG A 67 -2.51 6.48 -6.21
N THR A 68 -2.64 6.38 -4.89
CA THR A 68 -2.87 5.11 -4.18
C THR A 68 -4.36 4.78 -4.19
N ILE A 69 -4.67 3.48 -4.28
CA ILE A 69 -6.04 2.94 -4.20
C ILE A 69 -6.50 2.83 -2.74
#